data_AF-A0A1H1FUT2-F1
#
_entry.id   AF-A0A1H1FUT2-F1
#
_cell.length_a   1.000
_cell.length_b   1.000
_cell.length_c   1.000
_cell.angle_alpha   90.00
_cell.angle_beta   90.00
_cell.angle_gamma   90.00
#
_symmetry.space_group_name_H-M   'P 1'
#
loop_
_entity.id
_entity.type
_entity.pdbx_description
1 polymer ?
#
loop_
_entity_poly.entity_id
_entity_poly.type
_entity_poly.pdbx_seq_one_letter_code
_entity_poly.pdbx_strand_id
1 'polypeptide(L)' 'MSGYLIQYNRRTGRSDVQEFPGADGSRQAMRMRLRLERERLDEDVEIASINAASLESLQATHSRYFGRADFHGNVPTPA' A
#
# COMPACT_ATOMS: atom_id res chain seq x y z
N MET A 1 11.83 -4.98 8.32
CA MET A 1 11.27 -4.05 7.30
C MET A 1 9.79 -3.99 7.50
N SER A 2 9.18 -2.81 7.37
CA SER A 2 7.74 -2.65 7.41
C SER A 2 7.09 -3.31 6.19
N GLY A 3 5.85 -3.76 6.35
CA GLY A 3 5.00 -4.11 5.23
C GLY A 3 4.14 -2.90 4.85
N TYR A 4 3.94 -2.68 3.56
CA TYR A 4 3.07 -1.63 3.05
C TYR A 4 1.97 -2.27 2.23
N LEU A 5 0.75 -1.83 2.44
CA LEU A 5 -0.41 -2.17 1.61
C LEU A 5 -0.76 -0.97 0.75
N ILE A 6 -0.90 -1.19 -0.55
CA ILE A 6 -1.26 -0.16 -1.52
C ILE A 6 -2.56 -0.56 -2.19
N GLN A 7 -3.53 0.36 -2.20
CA GLN A 7 -4.72 0.28 -3.05
C GLN A 7 -4.61 1.35 -4.13
N TYR A 8 -4.37 0.92 -5.36
CA TYR A 8 -4.13 1.80 -6.50
C TYR A 8 -5.27 1.71 -7.50
N ASN A 9 -5.97 2.81 -7.73
CA ASN A 9 -6.97 2.88 -8.78
C ASN A 9 -6.26 3.19 -10.11
N ARG A 10 -6.25 2.23 -11.03
CA ARG A 10 -5.55 2.32 -12.33
C ARG A 10 -6.13 3.37 -13.26
N ARG A 11 -7.43 3.67 -13.13
CA ARG A 11 -8.15 4.64 -13.95
C ARG A 11 -7.91 6.07 -13.51
N THR A 12 -7.93 6.32 -12.20
CA THR A 12 -7.73 7.68 -11.65
C THR A 12 -6.29 7.98 -11.28
N GLY A 13 -5.46 6.95 -11.09
CA GLY A 13 -4.10 7.09 -10.58
C GLY A 13 -4.01 7.32 -9.07
N ARG A 14 -5.13 7.30 -8.34
CA ARG A 14 -5.16 7.53 -6.89
C ARG A 14 -4.58 6.33 -6.14
N SER A 15 -3.74 6.61 -5.14
CA SER A 15 -3.17 5.60 -4.24
C SER A 15 -3.48 5.90 -2.79
N ASP A 16 -3.94 4.86 -2.09
CA ASP A 16 -3.98 4.80 -0.63
C ASP A 16 -2.90 3.83 -0.16
N VAL A 17 -2.08 4.27 0.80
CA VAL A 17 -0.96 3.49 1.34
C VAL A 17 -1.06 3.40 2.85
N GLN A 18 -1.07 2.16 3.34
CA GLN A 18 -1.06 1.83 4.75
C GLN A 18 0.24 1.13 5.14
N GLU A 19 0.92 1.65 6.17
CA GLU A 19 2.09 1.01 6.76
C GLU A 19 1.71 0.04 7.88
N PHE A 20 2.38 -1.12 7.88
CA PHE A 20 2.39 -2.11 8.94
C PHE A 20 3.81 -2.20 9.50
N PRO A 21 4.11 -1.53 10.62
CA PRO A 21 5.45 -1.51 11.19
C PRO A 21 5.81 -2.83 11.88
N GLY A 22 7.10 -2.99 12.17
CA GLY A 22 7.63 -4.10 12.98
C GLY A 22 7.95 -5.38 12.20
N ALA A 23 8.46 -6.39 12.92
CA ALA A 23 8.96 -7.64 12.34
C ALA A 23 7.87 -8.44 11.60
N ASP A 24 6.61 -8.34 12.05
CA ASP A 24 5.46 -8.98 11.42
C ASP A 24 4.76 -8.13 10.34
N GLY A 25 5.26 -6.92 10.07
CA GLY A 25 4.64 -5.96 9.17
C GLY A 25 4.31 -6.53 7.79
N SER A 26 5.27 -7.24 7.19
CA SER A 26 5.10 -7.93 5.89
C SER A 26 3.94 -8.93 5.90
N ARG A 27 3.86 -9.75 6.95
CA ARG A 27 2.82 -10.78 7.10
C ARG A 27 1.44 -10.13 7.29
N GLN A 28 1.38 -9.02 8.02
CA GLN A 28 0.13 -8.27 8.23
C GLN A 28 -0.35 -7.63 6.92
N ALA A 29 0.55 -6.96 6.18
CA ALA A 29 0.23 -6.35 4.88
C ALA A 29 -0.26 -7.40 3.86
N MET A 30 0.40 -8.56 3.78
CA MET A 30 -0.02 -9.66 2.89
C MET A 30 -1.39 -10.21 3.28
N ARG A 31 -1.66 -10.39 4.59
CA ARG A 31 -2.96 -10.88 5.07
C ARG A 31 -4.08 -9.89 4.74
N MET A 32 -3.82 -8.59 4.89
CA MET A 32 -4.78 -7.55 4.52
C MET A 32 -5.02 -7.51 3.02
N ARG A 33 -3.97 -7.62 2.20
CA ARG A 33 -4.09 -7.73 0.75
C ARG A 33 -5.03 -8.87 0.36
N LEU A 34 -4.80 -10.09 0.86
CA LEU A 34 -5.64 -11.25 0.54
C LEU A 34 -7.09 -11.10 1.00
N ARG A 35 -7.33 -10.33 2.07
CA ARG A 35 -8.69 -9.99 2.49
C ARG A 35 -9.34 -9.03 1.50
N LEU A 36 -8.69 -7.92 1.20
CA LEU A 36 -9.23 -6.90 0.31
C LEU A 36 -9.40 -7.42 -1.13
N GLU A 37 -8.49 -8.28 -1.62
CA GLU A 37 -8.63 -8.91 -2.94
C GLU A 37 -9.91 -9.76 -3.03
N ARG A 38 -10.32 -10.43 -1.96
CA ARG A 38 -11.57 -11.20 -1.90
C ARG A 38 -12.81 -10.30 -1.81
N GLU A 39 -12.68 -9.13 -1.19
CA GLU A 39 -13.75 -8.15 -1.02
C GLU A 39 -13.82 -7.15 -2.19
N ARG A 40 -12.88 -7.22 -3.15
CA ARG A 40 -12.73 -6.25 -4.23
C ARG A 40 -13.90 -6.33 -5.21
N LEU A 41 -14.64 -5.23 -5.30
CA LEU A 41 -15.74 -5.06 -6.26
C LEU A 41 -15.32 -4.34 -7.54
N ASP A 42 -14.28 -3.51 -7.49
CA ASP A 42 -13.80 -2.71 -8.62
C ASP A 42 -12.51 -3.31 -9.21
N GLU A 43 -12.57 -3.75 -10.47
CA GLU A 43 -11.43 -4.35 -11.18
C GLU A 43 -10.31 -3.34 -11.48
N ASP A 44 -10.62 -2.04 -11.52
CA ASP A 44 -9.65 -0.97 -11.71
C ASP A 44 -8.78 -0.76 -10.46
N VAL A 45 -9.21 -1.28 -9.30
CA VAL A 45 -8.43 -1.19 -8.05
C VAL A 45 -7.45 -2.35 -7.98
N GLU A 46 -6.17 -2.02 -8.03
CA GLU A 46 -5.08 -2.96 -7.76
C GLU A 46 -4.70 -2.93 -6.28
N ILE A 47 -4.54 -4.09 -5.67
CA ILE A 47 -4.15 -4.21 -4.25
C ILE A 47 -2.79 -4.90 -4.20
N ALA A 48 -1.78 -4.20 -3.69
CA ALA A 48 -0.41 -4.69 -3.61
C ALA A 48 0.12 -4.66 -2.17
N SER A 49 0.98 -5.62 -1.83
CA SER A 49 1.69 -5.66 -0.55
C SER A 49 3.19 -5.66 -0.82
N ILE A 50 3.93 -4.70 -0.28
CA ILE A 50 5.36 -4.50 -0.56
C ILE A 50 6.13 -4.35 0.74
N ASN A 51 7.32 -4.93 0.80
CA ASN A 51 8.24 -4.71 1.92
C ASN A 51 9.19 -3.58 1.58
N ALA A 52 9.31 -2.59 2.46
CA ALA A 52 10.26 -1.50 2.29
C ALA A 52 10.84 -1.05 3.64
N ALA A 53 11.98 -0.38 3.59
CA ALA A 53 12.63 0.18 4.79
C ALA A 53 11.92 1.45 5.29
N SER A 54 11.29 2.19 4.39
CA SER A 54 10.55 3.43 4.67
C SER A 54 9.58 3.73 3.52
N LEU A 55 8.65 4.67 3.75
CA LEU A 55 7.76 5.19 2.71
C LEU A 55 8.55 5.86 1.56
N GLU A 56 9.61 6.59 1.87
CA GLU A 56 10.49 7.20 0.85
C GLU A 56 11.13 6.13 -0.05
N SER A 57 11.66 5.05 0.54
CA SER A 57 12.21 3.92 -0.21
C SER A 57 11.16 3.23 -1.09
N LEU A 58 9.93 3.10 -0.58
CA LEU A 58 8.79 2.59 -1.35
C LEU A 58 8.46 3.48 -2.55
N GLN A 59 8.40 4.81 -2.36
CA GLN A 59 8.13 5.76 -3.44
C GLN A 59 9.21 5.72 -4.53
N ALA A 60 10.49 5.65 -4.13
CA ALA A 60 11.62 5.59 -5.05
C ALA A 60 11.64 4.29 -5.88
N THR A 61 11.33 3.14 -5.26
CA THR A 61 11.43 1.83 -5.90
C THR A 61 10.15 1.38 -6.62
N HIS A 62 9.00 1.94 -6.25
CA HIS A 62 7.69 1.57 -6.78
C HIS A 62 6.90 2.80 -7.26
N SER A 63 7.58 3.70 -7.98
CA SER A 63 7.08 5.00 -8.46
C SER A 63 5.76 4.94 -9.24
N ARG A 64 5.44 3.78 -9.84
CA ARG A 64 4.15 3.54 -10.51
C ARG A 64 2.94 3.92 -9.65
N TYR A 65 2.98 3.65 -8.35
CA TYR A 65 1.88 3.95 -7.45
C TYR A 65 1.81 5.43 -7.03
N PHE A 66 2.80 6.24 -7.38
CA PHE A 66 2.93 7.62 -6.87
C PHE A 66 2.95 8.69 -7.98
N GLY A 67 2.95 8.29 -9.25
CA GLY A 67 3.24 9.20 -10.36
C GLY A 67 2.04 9.76 -11.15
N ARG A 68 0.78 9.38 -10.86
CA ARG A 68 -0.38 9.72 -11.72
C ARG A 68 -1.45 10.63 -11.11
N ALA A 69 -1.65 10.63 -9.79
CA ALA A 69 -2.60 11.51 -9.08
C ALA A 69 -2.28 11.57 -7.57
N ASP A 70 -3.07 12.35 -6.82
CA ASP A 70 -2.92 12.63 -5.38
C ASP A 70 -2.68 11.37 -4.53
N PHE A 71 -1.62 11.44 -3.71
CA PHE A 71 -1.21 10.43 -2.74
C PHE A 71 -1.80 10.75 -1.36
N HIS A 72 -2.51 9.80 -0.76
CA HIS A 72 -2.90 9.86 0.65
C HIS A 72 -2.19 8.75 1.42
N GLY A 73 -1.12 9.12 2.14
CA GLY A 73 -0.44 8.22 3.07
C GLY A 73 -1.00 8.39 4.47
N ASN A 74 -1.57 7.33 5.05
CA ASN A 74 -1.95 7.34 6.45
C ASN A 74 -0.87 6.62 7.27
N VAL A 75 -0.01 7.41 7.92
CA VAL A 75 0.96 6.89 8.90
C VAL A 75 0.21 6.84 10.24
N PRO A 76 -0.08 5.66 10.82
CA PRO A 76 -0.66 5.62 12.14
C PRO A 76 0.30 6.27 13.14
N THR A 77 -0.16 7.33 13.80
CA THR A 77 0.56 7.95 14.91
C THR A 77 0.66 6.91 16.03
N PRO A 78 1.84 6.62 16.57
CA PRO A 78 1.94 5.75 17.74
C PRO A 78 1.19 6.41 18.91
N ALA A 79 0.34 5.62 19.57
CA ALA A 79 -0.35 5.99 20.81
C ALA A 79 0.62 6.20 21.96
#